data_AF-A0A368ZM59-F1
#
_entry.id   AF-A0A368ZM59-F1
#
_cell.length_a   1.000
_cell.length_b   1.000
_cell.length_c   1.000
_cell.angle_alpha   90.00
_cell.angle_beta   90.00
_cell.angle_gamma   90.00
#
_symmetry.space_group_name_H-M   'P 1'
#
loop_
_entity.id
_entity.type
_entity.pdbx_description
1 polymer ?
#
loop_
_entity_poly.entity_id
_entity_poly.type
_entity_poly.pdbx_seq_one_letter_code
_entity_poly.pdbx_strand_id
1 'polypeptide(L)'
;MIEALVNTGQWGENDVILGIRAGFKCEYCDKDLLASVDNYKEWQRDHIIPLSKGGEDINENIAISCKTCNVNIKGRWNPVSESTSENPTRQELISIVREYGIKRRTKMLSDICLFRQIVFAK
;
A
#
# COMPACT_ATOMS: atom_id res chain seq x y z
N MET A 1 -1.98 5.72 23.88
CA MET A 1 -1.26 5.03 22.79
C MET A 1 -0.64 6.02 21.81
N ILE A 2 -1.42 6.96 21.25
CA ILE A 2 -0.91 7.98 20.33
C ILE A 2 0.25 8.77 20.97
N GLU A 3 0.00 9.38 22.12
CA GLU A 3 1.01 10.14 22.88
C GLU A 3 2.28 9.33 23.17
N ALA A 4 2.13 8.06 23.58
CA ALA A 4 3.27 7.19 23.86
C ALA A 4 4.15 6.95 22.62
N LEU A 5 3.55 6.75 21.44
CA LEU A 5 4.28 6.57 20.19
C LEU A 5 4.93 7.87 19.71
N VAL A 6 4.24 8.99 19.82
CA VAL A 6 4.80 10.32 19.49
C VAL A 6 5.99 10.63 20.39
N ASN A 7 5.90 10.35 21.69
CA ASN A 7 6.96 10.59 22.67
C ASN A 7 8.22 9.73 22.45
N THR A 8 8.17 8.70 21.58
CA THR A 8 9.40 7.99 21.15
C THR A 8 10.30 8.84 20.24
N GLY A 9 9.77 9.94 19.69
CA GLY A 9 10.46 10.79 18.72
C GLY A 9 10.57 10.21 17.31
N GLN A 10 10.02 9.01 17.07
CA GLN A 10 10.09 8.34 15.76
C GLN A 10 8.89 8.63 14.85
N TRP A 11 7.79 9.14 15.41
CA TRP A 11 6.51 9.25 14.71
C TRP A 11 5.88 10.64 14.88
N GLY A 12 5.36 11.19 13.78
CA GLY A 12 4.41 12.31 13.85
C GLY A 12 3.02 11.82 14.23
N GLU A 13 2.22 12.70 14.84
CA GLU A 13 0.86 12.37 15.30
C GLU A 13 -0.03 11.76 14.19
N ASN A 14 -0.04 12.39 13.02
CA ASN A 14 -0.82 11.89 11.86
C ASN A 14 -0.37 10.49 11.41
N ASP A 15 0.93 10.21 11.41
CA ASP A 15 1.43 8.87 11.06
C ASP A 15 0.99 7.80 12.06
N VAL A 16 0.95 8.16 13.35
CA VAL A 16 0.42 7.26 14.39
C VAL A 16 -1.07 7.00 14.19
N ILE A 17 -1.87 8.03 13.90
CA ILE A 17 -3.31 7.88 13.65
C ILE A 17 -3.57 6.95 12.47
N LEU A 18 -2.91 7.21 11.34
CA LEU A 18 -3.02 6.37 10.14
C LEU A 18 -2.51 4.95 10.39
N GLY A 19 -1.43 4.82 11.16
CA GLY A 19 -0.84 3.55 11.57
C GLY A 19 -1.77 2.71 12.42
N ILE A 20 -2.39 3.29 13.44
CA ILE A 20 -3.38 2.63 14.29
C ILE A 20 -4.58 2.18 13.44
N ARG A 21 -5.09 3.03 12.55
CA ARG A 21 -6.18 2.68 11.64
C ARG A 21 -5.83 1.47 10.77
N ALA A 22 -4.60 1.41 10.27
CA ALA A 22 -4.11 0.32 9.43
C ALA A 22 -3.61 -0.91 10.23
N GLY A 23 -3.64 -0.87 11.57
CA GLY A 23 -3.06 -1.90 12.42
C GLY A 23 -1.55 -2.10 12.20
N PHE A 24 -0.84 -1.04 11.80
CA PHE A 24 0.57 -1.05 11.40
C PHE A 24 0.89 -2.07 10.29
N LYS A 25 -0.08 -2.35 9.43
CA LYS A 25 0.07 -3.22 8.25
C LYS A 25 -0.12 -2.43 6.97
N CYS A 26 0.52 -2.89 5.90
CA CYS A 26 0.22 -2.42 4.55
C CYS A 26 -1.25 -2.74 4.22
N GLU A 27 -2.09 -1.74 4.01
CA GLU A 27 -3.53 -1.92 3.76
C GLU A 27 -3.82 -2.66 2.43
N TYR A 28 -2.82 -2.71 1.53
CA TYR A 28 -2.93 -3.37 0.22
C TYR A 28 -2.51 -4.84 0.21
N CYS A 29 -1.66 -5.29 1.14
CA CYS A 29 -1.16 -6.68 1.11
C CYS A 29 -0.92 -7.30 2.50
N ASP A 30 -1.38 -6.64 3.55
CA ASP A 30 -1.31 -7.06 4.96
C ASP A 30 0.09 -7.30 5.52
N LYS A 31 1.14 -6.86 4.81
CA LYS A 31 2.52 -6.93 5.30
C LYS A 31 2.60 -6.18 6.64
N ASP A 32 2.99 -6.87 7.69
CA ASP A 32 3.30 -6.30 9.00
C ASP A 32 4.54 -5.42 8.90
N LEU A 33 4.34 -4.11 9.06
CA LEU A 33 5.38 -3.10 8.92
C LEU A 33 6.24 -2.95 10.18
N LEU A 34 5.91 -3.63 11.28
CA LEU A 34 6.72 -3.63 12.50
C LEU A 34 7.44 -4.96 12.76
N ALA A 35 7.22 -5.98 11.90
CA ALA A 35 7.80 -7.31 12.07
C ALA A 35 9.34 -7.38 11.92
N SER A 36 9.96 -6.42 11.22
CA SER A 36 11.42 -6.37 11.04
C SER A 36 11.88 -4.95 10.68
N VAL A 37 13.18 -4.69 10.79
CA VAL A 37 13.77 -3.42 10.35
C VAL A 37 13.49 -3.17 8.86
N ASP A 38 13.61 -4.20 8.02
CA ASP A 38 13.35 -4.09 6.58
C ASP A 38 11.89 -3.76 6.28
N ASN A 39 10.96 -4.41 6.98
CA ASN A 39 9.53 -4.12 6.83
C ASN A 39 9.19 -2.70 7.33
N TYR A 40 9.80 -2.27 8.43
CA TYR A 40 9.64 -0.91 8.96
C TYR A 40 10.12 0.15 7.97
N LYS A 41 11.24 -0.12 7.28
CA LYS A 41 11.75 0.77 6.22
C LYS A 41 10.94 0.74 4.92
N GLU A 42 9.97 -0.16 4.79
CA GLU A 42 8.99 -0.12 3.71
C GLU A 42 7.78 0.78 3.99
N TRP A 43 7.61 1.34 5.20
CA TRP A 43 6.46 2.19 5.54
C TRP A 43 6.31 3.39 4.59
N GLN A 44 5.15 3.55 3.96
CA GLN A 44 4.81 4.69 3.10
C GLN A 44 3.37 5.16 3.34
N ARG A 45 3.14 6.46 3.13
CA ARG A 45 1.81 7.03 2.90
C ARG A 45 1.55 7.03 1.39
N ASP A 46 0.47 6.41 0.96
CA ASP A 46 0.04 6.40 -0.43
C ASP A 46 -1.34 7.04 -0.57
N HIS A 47 -1.51 7.89 -1.58
CA HIS A 47 -2.83 8.38 -1.96
C HIS A 47 -3.55 7.29 -2.75
N ILE A 48 -4.65 6.76 -2.21
CA ILE A 48 -5.46 5.70 -2.80
C ILE A 48 -5.87 6.13 -4.22
N ILE A 49 -6.44 7.33 -4.35
CA ILE A 49 -6.59 8.07 -5.60
C ILE A 49 -5.37 8.99 -5.74
N PRO A 50 -4.49 8.79 -6.73
CA PRO A 50 -3.29 9.61 -6.87
C PRO A 50 -3.63 11.11 -7.03
N LEU A 51 -2.85 12.01 -6.41
CA LEU A 51 -3.03 13.46 -6.58
C LEU A 51 -3.00 13.89 -8.06
N SER A 52 -2.09 13.30 -8.85
CA SER A 52 -1.99 13.53 -10.30
C SER A 52 -3.22 13.10 -11.12
N LYS A 53 -4.20 12.46 -10.47
CA LYS A 53 -5.45 11.95 -11.04
C LYS A 53 -6.68 12.55 -10.36
N GLY A 54 -6.51 13.65 -9.61
CA GLY A 54 -7.60 14.38 -8.96
C GLY A 54 -7.94 13.88 -7.55
N GLY A 55 -7.10 13.04 -6.94
CA GLY A 55 -7.26 12.69 -5.52
C GLY A 55 -6.88 13.86 -4.60
N GLU A 56 -7.45 13.87 -3.39
CA GLU A 56 -7.21 14.89 -2.38
C GLU A 56 -6.12 14.47 -1.37
N ASP A 57 -5.44 15.44 -0.76
CA ASP A 57 -4.44 15.20 0.30
C ASP A 57 -5.10 15.19 1.69
N ILE A 58 -6.02 14.24 1.90
CA ILE A 58 -6.78 14.05 3.13
C ILE A 58 -6.60 12.63 3.67
N ASN A 59 -6.73 12.46 4.99
CA ASN A 59 -6.47 11.18 5.65
C ASN A 59 -7.32 10.02 5.10
N GLU A 60 -8.54 10.30 4.64
CA GLU A 60 -9.46 9.34 4.02
C GLU A 60 -8.92 8.80 2.70
N ASN A 61 -8.20 9.61 1.93
CA ASN A 61 -7.53 9.22 0.70
C ASN A 61 -6.10 8.69 0.94
N ILE A 62 -5.57 8.75 2.16
CA ILE A 62 -4.27 8.15 2.50
C ILE A 62 -4.47 6.70 2.94
N ALA A 63 -3.64 5.80 2.43
CA ALA A 63 -3.44 4.46 2.94
C ALA A 63 -2.01 4.26 3.45
N ILE A 64 -1.86 3.52 4.55
CA ILE A 64 -0.55 2.99 4.94
C ILE A 64 -0.24 1.82 4.01
N SER A 65 0.91 1.90 3.35
CA SER A 65 1.33 0.92 2.36
C SER A 65 2.80 0.59 2.51
N CYS A 66 3.20 -0.59 2.03
CA CYS A 66 4.60 -0.90 1.86
C CYS A 66 5.12 -0.29 0.55
N LYS A 67 6.41 0.07 0.50
CA LYS A 67 7.08 0.60 -0.70
C LYS A 67 6.86 -0.28 -1.92
N THR A 68 6.85 -1.61 -1.74
CA THR A 68 6.58 -2.54 -2.83
C THR A 68 5.20 -2.32 -3.46
N CYS A 69 4.15 -2.19 -2.65
CA CYS A 69 2.80 -1.98 -3.15
C CYS A 69 2.62 -0.57 -3.73
N ASN A 70 3.07 0.47 -3.02
CA ASN A 70 2.97 1.85 -3.47
C ASN A 70 3.74 2.09 -4.77
N VAL A 71 5.06 1.85 -4.77
CA VAL A 71 5.95 2.28 -5.86
C VAL A 71 5.95 1.29 -7.01
N ASN A 72 6.02 -0.02 -6.73
CA ASN A 72 6.30 -1.02 -7.77
C ASN A 72 5.05 -1.69 -8.35
N ILE A 73 3.93 -1.67 -7.61
CA ILE A 73 2.70 -2.37 -8.03
C ILE A 73 1.62 -1.36 -8.45
N LYS A 74 1.13 -0.53 -7.53
CA LYS A 74 0.06 0.45 -7.77
C LYS A 74 0.57 1.65 -8.57
N GLY A 75 1.62 2.31 -8.10
CA GLY A 75 2.14 3.52 -8.70
C GLY A 75 1.05 4.59 -8.89
N ARG A 76 0.95 5.13 -10.10
CA ARG A 76 -0.03 6.18 -10.47
C ARG A 76 -1.37 5.63 -10.99
N TRP A 77 -1.59 4.33 -10.88
CA TRP A 77 -2.87 3.73 -11.27
C TRP A 77 -4.00 4.22 -10.35
N ASN A 78 -5.15 4.55 -10.95
CA ASN A 78 -6.30 5.10 -10.24
C ASN A 78 -7.37 4.01 -10.04
N PRO A 79 -7.64 3.56 -8.81
CA PRO A 79 -8.65 2.52 -8.55
C PRO A 79 -10.07 2.92 -8.95
N VAL A 80 -10.39 4.21 -9.06
CA VAL A 80 -11.71 4.68 -9.50
C VAL A 80 -12.05 4.17 -10.91
N SER A 81 -11.06 3.91 -11.77
CA SER A 81 -11.32 3.42 -13.13
C SER A 81 -11.90 2.01 -13.17
N GLU A 82 -11.80 1.23 -12.09
CA GLU A 82 -12.40 -0.11 -11.96
C GLU A 82 -13.61 -0.13 -11.02
N SER A 83 -13.99 1.03 -10.46
CA SER A 83 -15.18 1.14 -9.62
C SER A 83 -16.45 1.11 -10.47
N THR A 84 -17.46 0.39 -10.01
CA THR A 84 -18.82 0.45 -10.57
C THR A 84 -19.69 1.52 -9.88
N SER A 85 -19.27 2.01 -8.72
CA SER A 85 -19.92 3.09 -7.98
C SER A 85 -19.44 4.45 -8.48
N GLU A 86 -20.36 5.41 -8.61
CA GLU A 86 -20.07 6.81 -8.94
C GLU A 86 -19.22 7.49 -7.85
N ASN A 87 -19.45 7.13 -6.58
CA ASN A 87 -18.74 7.65 -5.42
C ASN A 87 -18.27 6.49 -4.54
N PRO A 88 -17.20 5.77 -4.93
CA PRO A 88 -16.72 4.64 -4.17
C PRO A 88 -16.20 5.07 -2.81
N THR A 89 -16.59 4.34 -1.79
CA THR A 89 -16.05 4.48 -0.43
C THR A 89 -14.57 4.12 -0.41
N ARG A 90 -13.86 4.62 0.61
CA ARG A 90 -12.47 4.24 0.88
C ARG A 90 -12.28 2.72 0.90
N GLN A 91 -13.19 1.99 1.55
CA GLN A 91 -13.08 0.53 1.70
C GLN A 91 -13.23 -0.21 0.37
N GLU A 92 -14.11 0.27 -0.51
CA GLU A 92 -14.25 -0.25 -1.87
C GLU A 92 -12.97 0.02 -2.68
N LEU A 93 -12.42 1.23 -2.61
CA LEU A 93 -11.17 1.57 -3.28
C LEU A 93 -9.99 0.71 -2.78
N ILE A 94 -9.87 0.50 -1.46
CA ILE A 94 -8.86 -0.39 -0.88
C ILE A 94 -9.03 -1.81 -1.43
N SER A 95 -10.26 -2.32 -1.52
CA SER A 95 -10.56 -3.65 -2.05
C SER A 95 -10.14 -3.77 -3.51
N ILE A 96 -10.45 -2.77 -4.33
CA ILE A 96 -10.04 -2.68 -5.73
C ILE A 96 -8.50 -2.68 -5.86
N VAL A 97 -7.79 -1.90 -5.03
CA VAL A 97 -6.31 -1.88 -5.03
C VAL A 97 -5.74 -3.23 -4.63
N ARG A 98 -6.34 -3.92 -3.65
CA ARG A 98 -5.91 -5.26 -3.23
C ARG A 98 -6.04 -6.27 -4.37
N GLU A 99 -7.18 -6.28 -5.05
CA GLU A 99 -7.41 -7.16 -6.21
C GLU A 99 -6.44 -6.87 -7.35
N TYR A 100 -6.24 -5.60 -7.69
CA TYR A 100 -5.24 -5.17 -8.66
C TYR A 100 -3.84 -5.64 -8.24
N GLY A 101 -3.48 -5.48 -6.97
CA GLY A 101 -2.22 -5.93 -6.41
C GLY A 101 -2.00 -7.44 -6.53
N ILE A 102 -3.02 -8.25 -6.24
CA ILE A 102 -2.97 -9.71 -6.42
C ILE A 102 -2.71 -10.06 -7.89
N LYS A 103 -3.48 -9.50 -8.82
CA LYS A 103 -3.31 -9.75 -10.27
C LYS A 103 -1.88 -9.43 -10.74
N ARG A 104 -1.34 -8.27 -10.32
CA ARG A 104 0.03 -7.85 -10.66
C ARG A 104 1.08 -8.78 -10.05
N ARG A 105 0.93 -9.15 -8.78
CA ARG A 105 1.86 -10.07 -8.10
C ARG A 105 1.88 -11.45 -8.74
N THR A 106 0.72 -12.00 -9.10
CA THR A 106 0.64 -13.29 -9.80
C THR A 106 1.38 -13.25 -11.13
N LYS A 107 1.19 -12.18 -11.92
CA LYS A 107 1.94 -12.00 -13.17
C LYS A 107 3.45 -11.92 -12.93
N MET A 108 3.89 -11.09 -11.98
CA MET A 108 5.31 -10.95 -11.64
C MET A 108 5.91 -12.28 -11.16
N LEU A 109 5.17 -13.09 -10.41
CA LEU A 109 5.63 -14.40 -9.97
C LEU A 109 5.84 -15.35 -11.17
N SER A 110 4.92 -15.35 -12.14
CA SER A 110 5.09 -16.10 -13.39
C SER A 110 6.34 -15.65 -14.16
N ASP A 111 6.56 -14.34 -14.26
CA ASP A 111 7.76 -13.77 -14.91
C ASP A 111 9.03 -14.22 -14.17
N ILE A 112 9.05 -14.16 -12.83
CA ILE A 112 10.17 -14.63 -12.00
C ILE A 112 10.45 -16.13 -12.23
N CYS A 113 9.41 -16.97 -12.29
CA CYS A 113 9.57 -18.40 -12.57
C CYS A 113 10.26 -18.63 -13.92
N LEU A 114 9.83 -17.91 -14.96
CA LEU A 114 10.46 -17.97 -16.28
C LEU A 114 11.93 -17.49 -16.22
N PHE A 115 12.20 -16.37 -15.55
CA PHE A 115 13.57 -15.85 -15.41
C PHE A 115 14.48 -16.84 -14.71
N ARG A 116 13.99 -17.51 -13.66
CA ARG A 116 14.74 -18.54 -12.95
C ARG A 116 15.06 -19.73 -13.84
N GLN A 117 14.09 -20.19 -14.64
CA GLN A 117 14.34 -21.26 -15.62
C GLN A 117 15.44 -20.86 -16.59
N ILE A 118 15.40 -19.64 -17.14
CA ILE A 118 16.41 -19.16 -18.10
C ILE A 118 17.80 -19.04 -17.43
N VAL A 119 17.88 -18.48 -16.22
CA VAL A 119 19.16 -18.21 -15.54
C VAL A 119 19.82 -19.49 -15.02
N PHE A 120 19.03 -20.48 -14.58
CA PHE A 120 19.53 -21.67 -13.88
C PHE A 120 19.37 -22.98 -14.64
N ALA A 121 18.89 -23.00 -15.89
CA ALA A 121 18.80 -24.22 -16.72
C ALA A 121 20.16 -24.73 -17.26
N LYS A 122 21.21 -24.72 -16.43
CA LYS A 122 22.43 -25.48 -16.68
C LYS A 122 22.37 -26.83 -15.98
#